data_AF-A0ABC9XPK4-F1
#
_entry.id   AF-A0ABC9XPK4-F1
#
_cell.length_a   1.000
_cell.length_b   1.000
_cell.length_c   1.000
_cell.angle_alpha   90.00
_cell.angle_beta   90.00
_cell.angle_gamma   90.00
#
_symmetry.space_group_name_H-M   'P 1'
#
loop_
_entity.id
_entity.type
_entity.pdbx_description
1 polymer ?
#
loop_
_entity_poly.entity_id
_entity_poly.type
_entity_poly.pdbx_seq_one_letter_code
_entity_poly.pdbx_strand_id
1 'polypeptide(L)'
;MDALHAAGIRFAEVLQSGPPWLEKFWISVTSLADPKCIFTVCFPLAYFLDRKVGVSVLWIGLVSEWLNVVLKWFLFGERPFWWVYESGFTSKEPVTLRQFPVSCETGPGSPSGHCMITGAALWPLVTALTALAAGRSRRLAVRLSPCGAYALLLLAVGLSRVFVLAHFPHQVVGGVLAGVALGWGLQARTPTDHAPGFFVATALALLLGSLALHSLVIATGIDIDWSIRLATKWCSNRAWLRLDTRPFASVCRDAGSALGLGLAAGFPLPRGQRLDPRQRVAGAVLALGAVQGLHRLLQPADAALWYGTSVLKYAAGPWLVASLLPRLVLSLARPRVSPHAE
;
A
#
# COMPACT_ATOMS: atom_id res chain seq x y z
N MET A 1 -10.47 -4.13 26.78
CA MET A 1 -9.40 -3.82 25.81
C MET A 1 -8.01 -4.13 26.35
N ASP A 2 -7.68 -3.76 27.59
CA ASP A 2 -6.33 -3.99 28.14
C ASP A 2 -5.89 -5.46 28.19
N ALA A 3 -6.79 -6.39 28.52
CA ALA A 3 -6.48 -7.82 28.49
C ALA A 3 -6.08 -8.30 27.07
N LEU A 4 -6.74 -7.75 26.04
CA LEU A 4 -6.45 -8.07 24.63
C LEU A 4 -5.09 -7.48 24.21
N HIS A 5 -4.77 -6.26 24.67
CA HIS A 5 -3.46 -5.65 24.43
C HIS A 5 -2.34 -6.39 25.16
N ALA A 6 -2.54 -6.76 26.44
CA ALA A 6 -1.58 -7.55 27.21
C ALA A 6 -1.31 -8.92 26.57
N ALA A 7 -2.36 -9.62 26.10
CA ALA A 7 -2.19 -10.85 25.33
C ALA A 7 -1.42 -10.62 24.02
N GLY A 8 -1.67 -9.50 23.34
CA GLY A 8 -0.93 -9.10 22.16
C GLY A 8 0.54 -8.80 22.41
N ILE A 9 0.88 -8.16 23.55
CA ILE A 9 2.26 -7.94 23.98
C ILE A 9 2.98 -9.27 24.23
N ARG A 10 2.37 -10.17 25.02
CA ARG A 10 2.94 -11.51 25.27
C ARG A 10 3.17 -12.29 23.98
N PHE A 11 2.22 -12.22 23.05
CA PHE A 11 2.37 -12.85 21.75
C PHE A 11 3.51 -12.23 20.92
N ALA A 12 3.68 -10.91 20.96
CA ALA A 12 4.80 -10.24 20.30
C ALA A 12 6.16 -10.62 20.91
N GLU A 13 6.24 -10.73 22.25
CA GLU A 13 7.44 -11.18 22.95
C GLU A 13 7.83 -12.62 22.55
N VAL A 14 6.88 -13.54 22.52
CA VAL A 14 7.10 -14.92 22.04
C VAL A 14 7.57 -14.93 20.58
N LEU A 15 7.03 -14.04 19.74
CA LEU A 15 7.47 -13.95 18.35
C LEU A 15 8.90 -13.38 18.25
N GLN A 16 9.30 -12.49 19.17
CA GLN A 16 10.63 -11.89 19.24
C GLN A 16 11.70 -12.77 19.89
N SER A 17 11.31 -13.78 20.67
CA SER A 17 12.23 -14.75 21.32
C SER A 17 12.74 -15.84 20.37
N GLY A 18 12.24 -15.86 19.12
CA GLY A 18 12.73 -16.76 18.08
C GLY A 18 14.20 -16.50 17.68
N PRO A 19 14.80 -17.42 16.89
CA PRO A 19 16.19 -17.33 16.49
C PRO A 19 16.54 -16.02 15.75
N PRO A 20 17.80 -15.52 15.85
CA PRO A 20 18.18 -14.21 15.30
C PRO A 20 17.93 -14.00 13.80
N TRP A 21 17.90 -15.06 12.99
CA TRP A 21 17.61 -14.95 11.56
C TRP A 21 16.16 -14.54 11.28
N LEU A 22 15.21 -14.89 12.17
CA LEU A 22 13.81 -14.51 12.03
C LEU A 22 13.64 -13.00 12.12
N GLU A 23 14.47 -12.30 12.89
CA GLU A 23 14.42 -10.84 12.98
C GLU A 23 14.62 -10.18 11.62
N LYS A 24 15.72 -10.53 10.93
CA LYS A 24 15.99 -10.02 9.59
C LYS A 24 14.89 -10.40 8.61
N PHE A 25 14.36 -11.61 8.72
CA PHE A 25 13.23 -12.07 7.92
C PHE A 25 11.98 -11.20 8.14
N TRP A 26 11.52 -11.03 9.38
CA TRP A 26 10.32 -10.26 9.69
C TRP A 26 10.46 -8.78 9.33
N ILE A 27 11.61 -8.17 9.59
CA ILE A 27 11.89 -6.78 9.18
C ILE A 27 11.84 -6.65 7.64
N SER A 28 12.38 -7.64 6.92
CA SER A 28 12.33 -7.66 5.45
C SER A 28 10.90 -7.81 4.94
N VAL A 29 10.13 -8.75 5.51
CA VAL A 29 8.71 -8.96 5.15
C VAL A 29 7.91 -7.69 5.33
N THR A 30 8.01 -7.02 6.49
CA THR A 30 7.24 -5.79 6.70
C THR A 30 7.69 -4.66 5.78
N SER A 31 8.98 -4.59 5.42
CA SER A 31 9.50 -3.54 4.54
C SER A 31 9.07 -3.76 3.08
N LEU A 32 9.04 -5.03 2.64
CA LEU A 32 8.58 -5.41 1.29
C LEU A 32 7.06 -5.35 1.15
N ALA A 33 6.32 -5.44 2.26
CA ALA A 33 4.88 -5.29 2.32
C ALA A 33 4.42 -3.87 2.68
N ASP A 34 5.32 -2.89 2.61
CA ASP A 34 4.95 -1.49 2.75
C ASP A 34 3.88 -1.15 1.70
N PRO A 35 2.75 -0.50 2.07
CA PRO A 35 1.70 -0.12 1.13
C PRO A 35 2.20 0.61 -0.13
N LYS A 36 3.32 1.35 -0.05
CA LYS A 36 3.99 1.98 -1.20
C LYS A 36 4.34 0.99 -2.31
N CYS A 37 4.64 -0.27 -1.98
CA CYS A 37 4.95 -1.33 -2.94
C CYS A 37 3.75 -1.67 -3.83
N ILE A 38 2.49 -1.47 -3.37
CA ILE A 38 1.32 -1.64 -4.23
C ILE A 38 1.37 -0.67 -5.40
N PHE A 39 1.66 0.60 -5.13
CA PHE A 39 1.71 1.67 -6.14
C PHE A 39 2.96 1.57 -7.03
N THR A 40 4.10 1.18 -6.44
CA THR A 40 5.40 1.28 -7.11
C THR A 40 5.93 -0.03 -7.69
N VAL A 41 5.36 -1.18 -7.30
CA VAL A 41 5.80 -2.52 -7.74
C VAL A 41 4.62 -3.34 -8.26
N CYS A 42 3.59 -3.54 -7.45
CA CYS A 42 2.48 -4.43 -7.82
C CYS A 42 1.65 -3.87 -8.98
N PHE A 43 1.33 -2.58 -8.97
CA PHE A 43 0.61 -1.92 -10.05
C PHE A 43 1.34 -2.03 -11.40
N PRO A 44 2.63 -1.64 -11.54
CA PRO A 44 3.36 -1.82 -12.79
C PRO A 44 3.35 -3.27 -13.28
N LEU A 45 3.67 -4.23 -12.41
CA LEU A 45 3.70 -5.64 -12.77
C LEU A 45 2.33 -6.14 -13.23
N ALA A 46 1.28 -5.84 -12.46
CA ALA A 46 -0.08 -6.24 -12.77
C ALA A 46 -0.57 -5.62 -14.09
N TYR A 47 -0.25 -4.36 -14.35
CA TYR A 47 -0.65 -3.66 -15.58
C TYR A 47 -0.08 -4.30 -16.84
N PHE A 48 1.21 -4.70 -16.81
CA PHE A 48 1.83 -5.37 -17.95
C PHE A 48 1.45 -6.85 -18.07
N LEU A 49 0.93 -7.49 -17.01
CA LEU A 49 0.26 -8.79 -17.11
C LEU A 49 -1.09 -8.65 -17.80
N ASP A 50 -1.96 -7.79 -17.25
CA ASP A 50 -3.26 -7.42 -17.79
C ASP A 50 -3.62 -5.99 -17.36
N ARG A 51 -3.98 -5.15 -18.33
CA ARG A 51 -4.22 -3.72 -18.10
C ARG A 51 -5.37 -3.48 -17.11
N LYS A 52 -6.44 -4.27 -17.19
CA LYS A 52 -7.58 -4.15 -16.28
C LYS A 52 -7.19 -4.57 -14.87
N VAL A 53 -6.47 -5.68 -14.72
CA VAL A 53 -5.95 -6.12 -13.42
C VAL A 53 -5.03 -5.07 -12.81
N GLY A 54 -4.12 -4.47 -13.58
CA GLY A 54 -3.26 -3.38 -13.09
C GLY A 54 -4.05 -2.19 -12.58
N VAL A 55 -5.00 -1.68 -13.37
CA VAL A 55 -5.86 -0.57 -12.93
C VAL A 55 -6.68 -0.97 -11.69
N SER A 56 -7.19 -2.20 -11.61
CA SER A 56 -7.87 -2.71 -10.40
C SER A 56 -6.95 -2.70 -9.18
N VAL A 57 -5.70 -3.18 -9.29
CA VAL A 57 -4.73 -3.20 -8.18
C VAL A 57 -4.50 -1.79 -7.64
N LEU A 58 -4.26 -0.82 -8.53
CA LEU A 58 -4.00 0.57 -8.12
C LEU A 58 -5.26 1.24 -7.55
N TRP A 59 -6.40 1.08 -8.20
CA TRP A 59 -7.67 1.69 -7.78
C TRP A 59 -8.15 1.15 -6.43
N ILE A 60 -8.11 -0.17 -6.25
CA ILE A 60 -8.50 -0.77 -4.98
C ILE A 60 -7.49 -0.42 -3.89
N GLY A 61 -6.19 -0.38 -4.23
CA GLY A 61 -5.14 0.07 -3.33
C GLY A 61 -5.39 1.47 -2.79
N LEU A 62 -5.61 2.47 -3.65
CA LEU A 62 -5.81 3.86 -3.23
C LEU A 62 -7.12 4.05 -2.45
N VAL A 63 -8.21 3.38 -2.84
CA VAL A 63 -9.49 3.47 -2.10
C VAL A 63 -9.35 2.80 -0.73
N SER A 64 -8.72 1.63 -0.67
CA SER A 64 -8.49 0.92 0.59
C SER A 64 -7.55 1.68 1.53
N GLU A 65 -6.55 2.37 0.99
CA GLU A 65 -5.62 3.16 1.79
C GLU A 65 -6.29 4.39 2.38
N TRP A 66 -7.06 5.12 1.59
CA TRP A 66 -7.84 6.25 2.08
C TRP A 66 -8.86 5.81 3.15
N LEU A 67 -9.58 4.70 2.92
CA LEU A 67 -10.47 4.13 3.92
C LEU A 67 -9.72 3.69 5.19
N ASN A 68 -8.50 3.18 5.07
CA ASN A 68 -7.67 2.85 6.24
C ASN A 68 -7.36 4.10 7.07
N VAL A 69 -7.05 5.23 6.43
CA VAL A 69 -6.83 6.51 7.11
C VAL A 69 -8.10 6.97 7.84
N VAL A 70 -9.24 6.94 7.15
CA VAL A 70 -10.54 7.30 7.74
C VAL A 70 -10.85 6.44 8.95
N LEU A 71 -10.77 5.11 8.81
CA LEU A 71 -11.01 4.18 9.92
C LEU A 71 -10.05 4.40 11.09
N LYS A 72 -8.79 4.72 10.83
CA LYS A 72 -7.80 5.04 11.88
C LYS A 72 -8.20 6.26 12.70
N TRP A 73 -8.74 7.29 12.05
CA TRP A 73 -9.25 8.47 12.75
C TRP A 73 -10.53 8.21 13.54
N PHE A 74 -11.32 7.19 13.20
CA PHE A 74 -12.51 6.84 13.97
C PHE A 74 -12.24 5.83 15.09
N LEU A 75 -11.30 4.91 14.89
CA LEU A 75 -11.07 3.78 15.81
C LEU A 75 -10.04 4.06 16.90
N PHE A 76 -9.25 5.14 16.80
CA PHE A 76 -8.28 5.57 17.81
C PHE A 76 -7.40 4.43 18.37
N GLY A 77 -6.94 3.54 17.48
CA GLY A 77 -6.22 2.34 17.90
C GLY A 77 -4.85 2.64 18.50
N GLU A 78 -4.57 2.09 19.68
CA GLU A 78 -3.24 2.08 20.31
C GLU A 78 -2.22 1.25 19.51
N ARG A 79 -0.93 1.47 19.73
CA ARG A 79 0.14 0.59 19.19
C ARG A 79 0.94 -0.06 20.31
N PRO A 80 1.42 -1.29 20.11
CA PRO A 80 2.19 -2.02 21.11
C PRO A 80 3.37 -1.23 21.69
N PHE A 81 4.16 -0.58 20.83
CA PHE A 81 5.42 0.05 21.25
C PHE A 81 5.27 1.27 22.17
N TRP A 82 4.11 1.94 22.18
CA TRP A 82 3.83 3.01 23.15
C TRP A 82 2.87 2.57 24.25
N TRP A 83 1.91 1.69 23.93
CA TRP A 83 0.90 1.24 24.88
C TRP A 83 1.53 0.50 26.06
N VAL A 84 2.58 -0.28 25.82
CA VAL A 84 3.28 -1.05 26.86
C VAL A 84 3.87 -0.14 27.97
N TYR A 85 4.19 1.11 27.62
CA TYR A 85 4.72 2.09 28.56
C TYR A 85 3.62 2.97 29.16
N GLU A 86 2.68 3.47 28.34
CA GLU A 86 1.57 4.30 28.82
C GLU A 86 0.65 3.55 29.79
N SER A 87 0.46 2.24 29.60
CA SER A 87 -0.35 1.42 30.51
C SER A 87 0.35 1.04 31.83
N GLY A 88 1.64 1.34 31.96
CA GLY A 88 2.47 0.86 33.08
C GLY A 88 2.66 -0.66 33.09
N PHE A 89 2.42 -1.35 31.97
CA PHE A 89 2.51 -2.81 31.87
C PHE A 89 3.93 -3.32 32.17
N THR A 90 4.95 -2.65 31.64
CA THR A 90 6.38 -2.97 31.90
C THR A 90 6.77 -2.88 33.38
N SER A 91 6.09 -2.06 34.18
CA SER A 91 6.33 -1.97 35.63
C SER A 91 5.69 -3.12 36.42
N LYS A 92 4.72 -3.82 35.83
CA LYS A 92 3.96 -4.90 36.46
C LYS A 92 4.43 -6.29 36.02
N GLU A 93 4.85 -6.42 34.77
CA GLU A 93 5.33 -7.66 34.19
C GLU A 93 6.68 -7.44 33.48
N PRO A 94 7.71 -8.25 33.76
CA PRO A 94 8.98 -8.16 33.07
C PRO A 94 8.83 -8.70 31.64
N VAL A 95 8.74 -7.79 30.66
CA VAL A 95 8.72 -8.13 29.24
C VAL A 95 9.92 -7.55 28.50
N THR A 96 10.55 -8.34 27.64
CA THR A 96 11.71 -7.94 26.85
C THR A 96 11.30 -7.71 25.40
N LEU A 97 10.93 -6.46 25.11
CA LEU A 97 10.49 -6.05 23.77
C LEU A 97 11.55 -5.20 23.07
N ARG A 98 11.74 -5.44 21.77
CA ARG A 98 12.68 -4.73 20.91
C ARG A 98 11.95 -3.92 19.86
N GLN A 99 12.34 -2.66 19.71
CA GLN A 99 11.89 -1.80 18.62
C GLN A 99 12.90 -1.82 17.46
N PHE A 100 12.40 -1.56 16.25
CA PHE A 100 13.16 -1.52 15.01
C PHE A 100 12.88 -0.22 14.25
N PRO A 101 13.69 0.15 13.24
CA PRO A 101 13.44 1.34 12.42
C PRO A 101 12.05 1.44 11.79
N VAL A 102 11.38 0.30 11.59
CA VAL A 102 10.03 0.19 11.03
C VAL A 102 8.91 0.14 12.09
N SER A 103 9.26 0.20 13.38
CA SER A 103 8.30 0.20 14.49
C SER A 103 7.60 1.55 14.67
N CYS A 104 8.34 2.66 14.55
CA CYS A 104 7.91 3.99 14.96
C CYS A 104 6.98 4.69 13.94
N GLU A 105 5.84 4.08 13.67
CA GLU A 105 4.80 4.70 12.86
C GLU A 105 3.99 5.71 13.68
N THR A 106 3.66 6.83 13.03
CA THR A 106 3.04 7.99 13.70
C THR A 106 1.51 7.98 13.69
N GLY A 107 0.86 7.30 12.75
CA GLY A 107 -0.61 7.23 12.71
C GLY A 107 -1.20 6.22 13.70
N PRO A 108 -2.53 6.25 13.96
CA PRO A 108 -3.22 5.26 14.81
C PRO A 108 -3.05 3.81 14.33
N GLY A 109 -3.21 2.85 15.26
CA GLY A 109 -2.94 1.42 15.04
C GLY A 109 -4.07 0.61 14.41
N SER A 110 -5.34 1.04 14.50
CA SER A 110 -6.48 0.22 14.07
C SER A 110 -7.16 0.76 12.80
N PRO A 111 -7.37 -0.04 11.74
CA PRO A 111 -6.82 -1.39 11.51
C PRO A 111 -5.42 -1.33 10.87
N SER A 112 -4.74 -2.48 10.80
CA SER A 112 -3.41 -2.54 10.19
C SER A 112 -3.45 -2.20 8.70
N GLY A 113 -2.80 -1.09 8.33
CA GLY A 113 -2.73 -0.63 6.94
C GLY A 113 -1.97 -1.62 6.04
N HIS A 114 -0.83 -2.14 6.48
CA HIS A 114 -0.08 -3.13 5.70
C HIS A 114 -0.94 -4.34 5.33
N CYS A 115 -1.75 -4.84 6.26
CA CYS A 115 -2.63 -5.99 6.01
C CYS A 115 -3.85 -5.63 5.16
N MET A 116 -4.50 -4.50 5.46
CA MET A 116 -5.70 -4.06 4.77
C MET A 116 -5.43 -3.71 3.30
N ILE A 117 -4.42 -2.87 3.04
CA ILE A 117 -4.07 -2.44 1.69
C ILE A 117 -3.54 -3.62 0.87
N THR A 118 -2.65 -4.46 1.43
CA THR A 118 -2.15 -5.66 0.73
C THR A 118 -3.29 -6.62 0.40
N GLY A 119 -4.20 -6.84 1.35
CA GLY A 119 -5.35 -7.70 1.15
C GLY A 119 -6.29 -7.18 0.05
N ALA A 120 -6.63 -5.89 0.10
CA ALA A 120 -7.52 -5.31 -0.90
C ALA A 120 -6.88 -5.25 -2.28
N ALA A 121 -5.68 -4.68 -2.39
CA ALA A 121 -5.05 -4.37 -3.66
C ALA A 121 -4.59 -5.60 -4.43
N LEU A 122 -4.19 -6.68 -3.76
CA LEU A 122 -3.76 -7.91 -4.45
C LEU A 122 -4.91 -8.82 -4.84
N TRP A 123 -6.13 -8.60 -4.33
CA TRP A 123 -7.30 -9.42 -4.65
C TRP A 123 -7.57 -9.58 -6.17
N PRO A 124 -7.52 -8.53 -7.01
CA PRO A 124 -7.69 -8.67 -8.46
C PRO A 124 -6.61 -9.52 -9.12
N LEU A 125 -5.37 -9.43 -8.62
CA LEU A 125 -4.26 -10.22 -9.14
C LEU A 125 -4.43 -11.69 -8.77
N VAL A 126 -4.79 -11.98 -7.53
CA VAL A 126 -4.99 -13.35 -7.03
C VAL A 126 -6.13 -14.03 -7.79
N THR A 127 -7.27 -13.35 -7.94
CA THR A 127 -8.42 -13.90 -8.69
C THR A 127 -8.09 -14.13 -10.17
N ALA A 128 -7.36 -13.22 -10.82
CA ALA A 128 -6.90 -13.41 -12.20
C ALA A 128 -5.94 -14.60 -12.33
N LEU A 129 -4.96 -14.73 -11.44
CA LEU A 129 -4.01 -15.85 -11.43
C LEU A 129 -4.70 -17.18 -11.14
N THR A 130 -5.67 -17.21 -10.22
CA THR A 130 -6.49 -18.40 -9.92
C THR A 130 -7.30 -18.84 -11.13
N ALA A 131 -7.92 -17.89 -11.86
CA ALA A 131 -8.64 -18.19 -13.09
C ALA A 131 -7.72 -18.77 -14.17
N LEU A 132 -6.52 -18.20 -14.35
CA LEU A 132 -5.52 -18.71 -15.28
C LEU A 132 -5.03 -20.13 -14.89
N ALA A 133 -4.77 -20.36 -13.60
CA ALA A 133 -4.35 -21.67 -13.09
C ALA A 133 -5.45 -22.73 -13.29
N ALA A 134 -6.71 -22.37 -13.06
CA ALA A 134 -7.87 -23.23 -13.30
C ALA A 134 -8.08 -23.57 -14.78
N GLY A 135 -7.80 -22.64 -15.69
CA GLY A 135 -7.84 -22.91 -17.13
C GLY A 135 -6.72 -23.84 -17.61
N ARG A 136 -5.58 -23.88 -16.90
CA ARG A 136 -4.37 -24.59 -17.34
C ARG A 136 -4.17 -25.97 -16.70
N SER A 137 -4.80 -26.23 -15.55
CA SER A 137 -4.66 -27.49 -14.84
C SER A 137 -5.92 -27.88 -14.08
N ARG A 138 -6.28 -29.18 -14.14
CA ARG A 138 -7.36 -29.76 -13.33
C ARG A 138 -6.95 -30.07 -11.89
N ARG A 139 -5.64 -30.07 -11.58
CA ARG A 139 -5.13 -30.41 -10.24
C ARG A 139 -5.50 -29.32 -9.24
N LEU A 140 -6.22 -29.68 -8.18
CA LEU A 140 -6.70 -28.74 -7.16
C LEU A 140 -5.55 -27.91 -6.55
N ALA A 141 -4.40 -28.53 -6.28
CA ALA A 141 -3.23 -27.85 -5.74
C ALA A 141 -2.74 -26.68 -6.62
N VAL A 142 -2.73 -26.85 -7.95
CA VAL A 142 -2.34 -25.79 -8.89
C VAL A 142 -3.41 -24.70 -8.94
N ARG A 143 -4.69 -25.10 -8.89
CA ARG A 143 -5.82 -24.15 -8.91
C ARG A 143 -5.84 -23.26 -7.68
N LEU A 144 -5.51 -23.81 -6.51
CA LEU A 144 -5.53 -23.09 -5.24
C LEU A 144 -4.20 -22.44 -4.88
N SER A 145 -3.13 -22.69 -5.64
CA SER A 145 -1.81 -22.14 -5.29
C SER A 145 -1.77 -20.62 -5.20
N PRO A 146 -2.46 -19.82 -6.05
CA PRO A 146 -2.43 -18.36 -5.89
C PRO A 146 -3.17 -17.90 -4.62
N CYS A 147 -4.31 -18.52 -4.29
CA CYS A 147 -5.04 -18.25 -3.05
C CYS A 147 -4.22 -18.65 -1.81
N GLY A 148 -3.54 -19.81 -1.86
CA GLY A 148 -2.66 -20.28 -0.80
C GLY A 148 -1.47 -19.35 -0.59
N ALA A 149 -0.79 -18.94 -1.67
CA ALA A 149 0.31 -17.98 -1.61
C ALA A 149 -0.14 -16.61 -1.06
N TYR A 150 -1.33 -16.15 -1.44
CA TYR A 150 -1.93 -14.92 -0.92
C TYR A 150 -2.25 -15.01 0.58
N ALA A 151 -2.83 -16.13 1.04
CA ALA A 151 -3.09 -16.35 2.47
C ALA A 151 -1.78 -16.40 3.29
N LEU A 152 -0.75 -17.11 2.78
CA LEU A 152 0.57 -17.16 3.41
C LEU A 152 1.25 -15.78 3.44
N LEU A 153 1.12 -15.00 2.37
CA LEU A 153 1.62 -13.63 2.34
C LEU A 153 0.93 -12.78 3.41
N LEU A 154 -0.40 -12.79 3.49
CA LEU A 154 -1.14 -12.01 4.49
C LEU A 154 -0.80 -12.42 5.92
N LEU A 155 -0.63 -13.72 6.17
CA LEU A 155 -0.16 -14.23 7.45
C LEU A 155 1.25 -13.72 7.78
N ALA A 156 2.18 -13.82 6.83
CA ALA A 156 3.55 -13.35 7.02
C ALA A 156 3.61 -11.84 7.26
N VAL A 157 2.85 -11.05 6.49
CA VAL A 157 2.70 -9.61 6.71
C VAL A 157 2.13 -9.35 8.10
N GLY A 158 1.02 -9.97 8.46
CA GLY A 158 0.40 -9.81 9.77
C GLY A 158 1.35 -10.10 10.94
N LEU A 159 2.03 -11.24 10.90
CA LEU A 159 3.02 -11.61 11.91
C LEU A 159 4.19 -10.62 11.96
N SER A 160 4.69 -10.17 10.80
CA SER A 160 5.76 -9.16 10.75
C SER A 160 5.36 -7.86 11.45
N ARG A 161 4.09 -7.44 11.35
CA ARG A 161 3.56 -6.22 11.98
C ARG A 161 3.45 -6.32 13.49
N VAL A 162 3.13 -7.50 14.00
CA VAL A 162 3.16 -7.81 15.43
C VAL A 162 4.62 -7.87 15.91
N PHE A 163 5.50 -8.55 15.17
CA PHE A 163 6.92 -8.68 15.51
C PHE A 163 7.59 -7.32 15.68
N VAL A 164 7.32 -6.36 14.79
CA VAL A 164 7.91 -5.01 14.89
C VAL A 164 7.14 -4.07 15.83
N LEU A 165 6.21 -4.58 16.64
CA LEU A 165 5.44 -3.81 17.63
C LEU A 165 4.61 -2.66 17.04
N ALA A 166 4.30 -2.73 15.75
CA ALA A 166 3.53 -1.69 15.07
C ALA A 166 2.02 -1.92 15.19
N HIS A 167 1.58 -3.17 15.37
CA HIS A 167 0.16 -3.52 15.52
C HIS A 167 -0.06 -4.67 16.50
N PHE A 168 -1.20 -4.64 17.19
CA PHE A 168 -1.69 -5.78 17.94
C PHE A 168 -2.32 -6.84 17.01
N PRO A 169 -2.38 -8.13 17.42
CA PRO A 169 -2.96 -9.19 16.60
C PRO A 169 -4.38 -8.93 16.12
N HIS A 170 -5.25 -8.37 16.97
CA HIS A 170 -6.63 -8.05 16.58
C HIS A 170 -6.71 -6.97 15.47
N GLN A 171 -5.77 -6.01 15.45
CA GLN A 171 -5.69 -4.97 14.42
C GLN A 171 -5.23 -5.54 13.09
N VAL A 172 -4.35 -6.53 13.13
CA VAL A 172 -3.90 -7.31 11.97
C VAL A 172 -5.06 -8.12 11.39
N VAL A 173 -5.78 -8.87 12.23
CA VAL A 173 -6.96 -9.65 11.81
C VAL A 173 -8.02 -8.72 11.21
N GLY A 174 -8.35 -7.63 11.89
CA GLY A 174 -9.30 -6.63 11.38
C GLY A 174 -8.84 -6.03 10.04
N GLY A 175 -7.55 -5.75 9.89
CA GLY A 175 -6.97 -5.29 8.63
C GLY A 175 -7.12 -6.32 7.51
N VAL A 176 -6.78 -7.58 7.74
CA VAL A 176 -6.92 -8.66 6.75
C VAL A 176 -8.38 -8.82 6.32
N LEU A 177 -9.32 -8.89 7.27
CA LEU A 177 -10.74 -9.08 6.97
C LEU A 177 -11.31 -7.89 6.17
N ALA A 178 -11.01 -6.67 6.61
CA ALA A 178 -11.43 -5.46 5.89
C ALA A 178 -10.81 -5.40 4.48
N GLY A 179 -9.53 -5.74 4.35
CA GLY A 179 -8.82 -5.76 3.06
C GLY A 179 -9.45 -6.75 2.08
N VAL A 180 -9.66 -8.00 2.50
CA VAL A 180 -10.31 -9.03 1.67
C VAL A 180 -11.72 -8.60 1.26
N ALA A 181 -12.52 -8.07 2.19
CA ALA A 181 -13.88 -7.62 1.91
C ALA A 181 -13.90 -6.46 0.89
N LEU A 182 -12.99 -5.48 1.03
CA LEU A 182 -12.85 -4.37 0.09
C LEU A 182 -12.38 -4.84 -1.28
N GLY A 183 -11.38 -5.73 -1.33
CA GLY A 183 -10.88 -6.32 -2.57
C GLY A 183 -11.99 -7.00 -3.36
N TRP A 184 -12.77 -7.85 -2.68
CA TRP A 184 -13.92 -8.52 -3.27
C TRP A 184 -15.02 -7.56 -3.73
N GLY A 185 -15.41 -6.59 -2.89
CA GLY A 185 -16.49 -5.66 -3.18
C GLY A 185 -16.17 -4.62 -4.26
N LEU A 186 -14.91 -4.19 -4.36
CA LEU A 186 -14.48 -3.15 -5.30
C LEU A 186 -14.03 -3.72 -6.65
N GLN A 187 -13.61 -4.98 -6.73
CA GLN A 187 -13.11 -5.58 -7.97
C GLN A 187 -14.09 -5.43 -9.14
N ALA A 188 -15.38 -5.68 -8.90
CA ALA A 188 -16.43 -5.56 -9.92
C ALA A 188 -16.63 -4.12 -10.44
N ARG A 189 -16.18 -3.11 -9.68
CA ARG A 189 -16.40 -1.67 -9.96
C ARG A 189 -15.11 -0.95 -10.35
N THR A 190 -14.18 -1.65 -11.00
CA THR A 190 -12.93 -1.03 -11.45
C THR A 190 -13.20 0.00 -12.56
N PRO A 191 -12.75 1.26 -12.43
CA PRO A 191 -13.06 2.33 -13.37
C PRO A 191 -12.14 2.34 -14.60
N THR A 192 -12.00 1.23 -15.34
CA THR A 192 -11.05 1.14 -16.47
C THR A 192 -11.32 2.13 -17.59
N ASP A 193 -12.60 2.39 -17.88
CA ASP A 193 -13.04 3.15 -19.06
C ASP A 193 -13.61 4.52 -18.69
N HIS A 194 -13.33 5.01 -17.48
CA HIS A 194 -13.82 6.31 -17.02
C HIS A 194 -13.02 7.47 -17.62
N ALA A 195 -13.69 8.60 -17.81
CA ALA A 195 -13.06 9.81 -18.34
C ALA A 195 -12.05 10.41 -17.32
N PRO A 196 -11.04 11.19 -17.79
CA PRO A 196 -10.06 11.83 -16.92
C PRO A 196 -10.68 12.65 -15.79
N GLY A 197 -11.79 13.34 -16.07
CA GLY A 197 -12.50 14.16 -15.08
C GLY A 197 -13.00 13.38 -13.87
N PHE A 198 -13.36 12.10 -14.02
CA PHE A 198 -13.77 11.23 -12.90
C PHE A 198 -12.63 11.06 -11.89
N PHE A 199 -11.41 10.83 -12.39
CA PHE A 199 -10.24 10.63 -11.54
C PHE A 199 -9.77 11.93 -10.87
N VAL A 200 -9.88 13.06 -11.57
CA VAL A 200 -9.62 14.39 -10.98
C VAL A 200 -10.63 14.68 -9.87
N ALA A 201 -11.93 14.46 -10.12
CA ALA A 201 -12.96 14.61 -9.11
C ALA A 201 -12.73 13.68 -7.91
N THR A 202 -12.31 12.43 -8.15
CA THR A 202 -11.95 11.49 -7.09
C THR A 202 -10.78 12.01 -6.26
N ALA A 203 -9.69 12.46 -6.90
CA ALA A 203 -8.53 13.00 -6.19
C ALA A 203 -8.90 14.19 -5.29
N LEU A 204 -9.72 15.11 -5.81
CA LEU A 204 -10.25 16.24 -5.04
C LEU A 204 -11.15 15.76 -3.88
N ALA A 205 -12.03 14.78 -4.12
CA ALA A 205 -12.89 14.22 -3.09
C ALA A 205 -12.09 13.54 -1.96
N LEU A 206 -11.03 12.80 -2.30
CA LEU A 206 -10.15 12.17 -1.30
C LEU A 206 -9.43 13.22 -0.45
N LEU A 207 -8.85 14.26 -1.08
CA LEU A 207 -8.14 15.34 -0.38
C LEU A 207 -9.07 16.19 0.48
N LEU A 208 -10.11 16.75 -0.12
CA LEU A 208 -11.05 17.64 0.54
C LEU A 208 -11.88 16.88 1.59
N GLY A 209 -12.25 15.64 1.31
CA GLY A 209 -12.94 14.76 2.27
C GLY A 209 -12.07 14.47 3.49
N SER A 210 -10.78 14.14 3.30
CA SER A 210 -9.84 13.96 4.41
C SER A 210 -9.63 15.25 5.21
N LEU A 211 -9.50 16.41 4.55
CA LEU A 211 -9.33 17.69 5.22
C LEU A 211 -10.58 18.09 6.02
N ALA A 212 -11.77 17.91 5.44
CA ALA A 212 -13.04 18.17 6.09
C ALA A 212 -13.24 17.26 7.31
N LEU A 213 -12.97 15.95 7.17
CA LEU A 213 -13.06 14.99 8.27
C LEU A 213 -12.08 15.33 9.39
N HIS A 214 -10.83 15.61 9.04
CA HIS A 214 -9.81 16.03 10.01
C HIS A 214 -10.23 17.30 10.76
N SER A 215 -10.74 18.31 10.04
CA SER A 215 -11.21 19.56 10.65
C SER A 215 -12.42 19.34 11.56
N LEU A 216 -13.36 18.47 11.17
CA LEU A 216 -14.54 18.15 11.96
C LEU A 216 -14.17 17.44 13.26
N VAL A 217 -13.27 16.45 13.21
CA VAL A 217 -12.83 15.72 14.41
C VAL A 217 -12.09 16.65 15.38
N ILE A 218 -11.28 17.59 14.89
CA ILE A 218 -10.69 18.64 15.72
C ILE A 218 -11.76 19.55 16.32
N ALA A 219 -12.76 19.95 15.54
CA ALA A 219 -13.84 20.82 16.01
C ALA A 219 -14.68 20.18 17.13
N THR A 220 -14.77 18.84 17.19
CA THR A 220 -15.39 18.13 18.32
C THR A 220 -14.50 18.02 19.56
N GLY A 221 -13.33 18.68 19.57
CA GLY A 221 -12.36 18.65 20.67
C GLY A 221 -11.53 17.37 20.73
N ILE A 222 -11.56 16.52 19.70
CA ILE A 222 -10.77 15.30 19.66
C ILE A 222 -9.40 15.62 19.08
N ASP A 223 -8.38 15.33 19.87
CA ASP A 223 -7.00 15.50 19.49
C ASP A 223 -6.57 14.40 18.52
N ILE A 224 -6.33 14.76 17.25
CA ILE A 224 -5.88 13.81 16.21
C ILE A 224 -4.36 13.55 16.29
N ASP A 225 -3.61 14.50 16.85
CA ASP A 225 -2.15 14.44 16.96
C ASP A 225 -1.68 13.60 18.16
N TRP A 226 -2.61 13.08 18.96
CA TRP A 226 -2.34 12.19 20.09
C TRP A 226 -1.36 11.07 19.73
N SER A 227 -1.59 10.40 18.59
CA SER A 227 -0.77 9.30 18.10
C SER A 227 0.63 9.75 17.69
N ILE A 228 0.77 10.95 17.13
CA ILE A 228 2.07 11.54 16.78
C ILE A 228 2.86 11.86 18.04
N ARG A 229 2.20 12.39 19.09
CA ARG A 229 2.86 12.67 20.37
C ARG A 229 3.32 11.40 21.06
N LEU A 230 2.48 10.36 21.11
CA LEU A 230 2.86 9.06 21.67
C LEU A 230 4.02 8.41 20.90
N ALA A 231 3.96 8.43 19.56
CA ALA A 231 5.05 7.95 18.73
C ALA A 231 6.35 8.73 19.00
N THR A 232 6.28 10.05 19.14
CA THR A 232 7.44 10.90 19.43
C THR A 232 8.02 10.66 20.81
N LYS A 233 7.17 10.38 21.81
CA LYS A 233 7.56 10.10 23.19
C LYS A 233 8.22 8.73 23.36
N TRP A 234 7.67 7.70 22.71
CA TRP A 234 8.05 6.30 22.98
C TRP A 234 8.85 5.61 21.88
N CYS A 235 9.09 6.29 20.75
CA CYS A 235 10.04 5.79 19.78
C CYS A 235 11.47 5.82 20.35
N SER A 236 12.13 4.67 20.35
CA SER A 236 13.49 4.51 20.87
C SER A 236 14.55 5.34 20.15
N ASN A 237 14.34 5.67 18.87
CA ASN A 237 15.22 6.56 18.11
C ASN A 237 14.41 7.52 17.24
N ARG A 238 14.55 8.82 17.51
CA ARG A 238 13.82 9.88 16.79
C ARG A 238 14.09 9.89 15.28
N ALA A 239 15.24 9.40 14.81
CA ALA A 239 15.55 9.29 13.39
C ALA A 239 14.65 8.26 12.65
N TRP A 240 13.95 7.39 13.38
CA TRP A 240 13.01 6.42 12.81
C TRP A 240 11.61 7.00 12.60
N LEU A 241 11.32 8.18 13.14
CA LEU A 241 10.07 8.88 12.87
C LEU A 241 10.12 9.47 11.46
N ARG A 242 9.21 9.02 10.61
CA ARG A 242 9.17 9.43 9.21
C ARG A 242 7.84 10.07 8.86
N LEU A 243 7.88 11.16 8.09
CA LEU A 243 6.71 11.84 7.54
C LEU A 243 5.84 10.91 6.69
N ASP A 244 6.45 9.92 6.05
CA ASP A 244 5.76 8.96 5.18
C ASP A 244 4.77 8.03 5.92
N THR A 245 4.88 7.94 7.24
CA THR A 245 3.96 7.15 8.09
C THR A 245 2.79 7.97 8.62
N ARG A 246 2.74 9.28 8.32
CA ARG A 246 1.65 10.16 8.74
C ARG A 246 0.40 9.92 7.88
N PRO A 247 -0.82 10.04 8.45
CA PRO A 247 -2.05 9.85 7.70
C PRO A 247 -2.15 10.68 6.40
N PHE A 248 -1.77 11.96 6.44
CA PHE A 248 -1.81 12.83 5.27
C PHE A 248 -0.84 12.42 4.15
N ALA A 249 0.26 11.73 4.46
CA ALA A 249 1.16 11.22 3.44
C ALA A 249 0.48 10.15 2.56
N SER A 250 -0.34 9.28 3.18
CA SER A 250 -1.19 8.32 2.46
C SER A 250 -2.21 9.05 1.59
N VAL A 251 -2.92 10.04 2.12
CA VAL A 251 -3.91 10.81 1.35
C VAL A 251 -3.28 11.49 0.12
N CYS A 252 -2.09 12.10 0.26
CA CYS A 252 -1.36 12.67 -0.86
C CYS A 252 -0.96 11.63 -1.91
N ARG A 253 -0.54 10.44 -1.48
CA ARG A 253 -0.23 9.31 -2.36
C ARG A 253 -1.48 8.82 -3.11
N ASP A 254 -2.60 8.68 -2.44
CA ASP A 254 -3.86 8.21 -3.01
C ASP A 254 -4.40 9.21 -4.05
N ALA A 255 -4.45 10.49 -3.68
CA ALA A 255 -4.88 11.56 -4.56
C ALA A 255 -3.94 11.73 -5.76
N GLY A 256 -2.63 11.69 -5.54
CA GLY A 256 -1.64 11.68 -6.61
C GLY A 256 -1.86 10.52 -7.58
N SER A 257 -2.04 9.31 -7.05
CA SER A 257 -2.28 8.11 -7.86
C SER A 257 -3.59 8.18 -8.66
N ALA A 258 -4.64 8.75 -8.08
CA ALA A 258 -5.89 9.03 -8.79
C ALA A 258 -5.66 10.05 -9.92
N LEU A 259 -4.96 11.16 -9.67
CA LEU A 259 -4.58 12.11 -10.73
C LEU A 259 -3.76 11.44 -11.85
N GLY A 260 -2.83 10.55 -11.49
CA GLY A 260 -2.05 9.78 -12.44
C GLY A 260 -2.91 8.88 -13.33
N LEU A 261 -3.93 8.23 -12.77
CA LEU A 261 -4.93 7.49 -13.56
C LEU A 261 -5.73 8.41 -14.49
N GLY A 262 -6.07 9.62 -14.02
CA GLY A 262 -6.71 10.66 -14.84
C GLY A 262 -5.85 11.09 -16.03
N LEU A 263 -4.56 11.35 -15.80
CA LEU A 263 -3.58 11.64 -16.86
C LEU A 263 -3.48 10.46 -17.83
N ALA A 264 -3.41 9.23 -17.32
CA ALA A 264 -3.35 8.05 -18.17
C ALA A 264 -4.61 7.87 -19.04
N ALA A 265 -5.79 8.14 -18.48
CA ALA A 265 -7.06 8.12 -19.21
C ALA A 265 -7.14 9.20 -20.29
N GLY A 266 -6.49 10.35 -20.09
CA GLY A 266 -6.42 11.44 -21.07
C GLY A 266 -5.47 11.15 -22.23
N PHE A 267 -4.52 10.23 -22.00
CA PHE A 267 -3.55 9.78 -22.98
C PHE A 267 -3.65 8.25 -23.17
N PRO A 268 -4.77 7.73 -23.70
CA PRO A 268 -4.94 6.30 -23.88
C PRO A 268 -3.96 5.75 -24.93
N LEU A 269 -3.63 4.46 -24.80
CA LEU A 269 -2.98 3.72 -25.87
C LEU A 269 -3.90 3.62 -27.11
N PRO A 270 -3.34 3.66 -28.34
CA PRO A 270 -4.13 3.46 -29.56
C PRO A 270 -4.95 2.16 -29.49
N ARG A 271 -6.24 2.24 -29.84
CA ARG A 271 -7.16 1.10 -29.81
C ARG A 271 -6.61 -0.05 -30.66
N GLY A 272 -6.64 -1.27 -30.12
CA GLY A 272 -6.26 -2.50 -30.83
C GLY A 272 -4.79 -2.92 -30.70
N GLN A 273 -3.88 -2.07 -30.21
CA GLN A 273 -2.48 -2.45 -30.01
C GLN A 273 -2.33 -3.28 -28.73
N ARG A 274 -2.05 -4.58 -28.90
CA ARG A 274 -1.67 -5.48 -27.80
C ARG A 274 -0.16 -5.61 -27.76
N LEU A 275 0.41 -5.55 -26.56
CA LEU A 275 1.81 -5.86 -26.35
C LEU A 275 2.00 -7.38 -26.41
N ASP A 276 2.99 -7.82 -27.18
CA ASP A 276 3.44 -9.21 -27.19
C ASP A 276 4.12 -9.58 -25.86
N PRO A 277 4.26 -10.87 -25.50
CA PRO A 277 4.83 -11.27 -24.21
C PRO A 277 6.20 -10.65 -23.91
N ARG A 278 7.09 -10.56 -24.93
CA ARG A 278 8.41 -9.93 -24.78
C ARG A 278 8.30 -8.44 -24.47
N GLN A 279 7.38 -7.74 -25.16
CA GLN A 279 7.12 -6.32 -24.94
C GLN A 279 6.49 -6.06 -23.57
N ARG A 280 5.64 -6.97 -23.07
CA ARG A 280 5.08 -6.90 -21.71
C ARG A 280 6.17 -7.01 -20.66
N VAL A 281 7.09 -7.97 -20.80
CA VAL A 281 8.23 -8.14 -19.88
C VAL A 281 9.13 -6.91 -19.93
N ALA A 282 9.51 -6.45 -21.13
CA ALA A 282 10.32 -5.23 -21.28
C ALA A 282 9.63 -4.00 -20.67
N GLY A 283 8.34 -3.83 -20.93
CA GLY A 283 7.53 -2.76 -20.35
C GLY A 283 7.46 -2.82 -18.82
N ALA A 284 7.27 -4.01 -18.25
CA ALA A 284 7.26 -4.21 -16.80
C ALA A 284 8.61 -3.86 -16.16
N VAL A 285 9.73 -4.30 -16.75
CA VAL A 285 11.08 -3.99 -16.26
C VAL A 285 11.37 -2.49 -16.35
N LEU A 286 11.06 -1.86 -17.49
CA LEU A 286 11.23 -0.42 -17.67
C LEU A 286 10.35 0.38 -16.70
N ALA A 287 9.12 -0.07 -16.47
CA ALA A 287 8.19 0.58 -15.54
C ALA A 287 8.65 0.49 -14.09
N LEU A 288 9.13 -0.68 -13.66
CA LEU A 288 9.75 -0.82 -12.35
C LEU A 288 10.96 0.10 -12.23
N GLY A 289 11.87 0.08 -13.21
CA GLY A 289 13.05 0.96 -13.20
C GLY A 289 12.70 2.44 -13.12
N ALA A 290 11.77 2.90 -13.96
CA ALA A 290 11.34 4.29 -14.00
C ALA A 290 10.64 4.73 -12.71
N VAL A 291 9.69 3.94 -12.20
CA VAL A 291 8.94 4.27 -10.99
C VAL A 291 9.84 4.22 -9.75
N GLN A 292 10.74 3.23 -9.65
CA GLN A 292 11.71 3.17 -8.55
C GLN A 292 12.72 4.32 -8.63
N GLY A 293 13.20 4.66 -9.83
CA GLY A 293 14.07 5.83 -10.05
C GLY A 293 13.42 7.13 -9.60
N LEU A 294 12.15 7.34 -9.97
CA LEU A 294 11.35 8.50 -9.54
C LEU A 294 11.24 8.60 -8.01
N HIS A 295 11.04 7.47 -7.33
CA HIS A 295 10.90 7.44 -5.86
C HIS A 295 12.24 7.53 -5.12
N ARG A 296 13.37 7.35 -5.80
CA ARG A 296 14.72 7.60 -5.24
C ARG A 296 15.11 9.07 -5.25
N LEU A 297 14.39 9.94 -5.97
CA LEU A 297 14.66 11.37 -5.93
C LEU A 297 14.49 11.90 -4.51
N LEU A 298 15.43 12.73 -4.05
CA LEU A 298 15.39 13.34 -2.72
C LEU A 298 14.08 14.10 -2.52
N GLN A 299 13.51 13.96 -1.33
CA GLN A 299 12.36 14.75 -0.90
C GLN A 299 12.84 16.01 -0.17
N PRO A 300 12.14 17.14 -0.33
CA PRO A 300 12.38 18.35 0.46
C PRO A 300 12.25 18.09 1.97
N ALA A 301 13.03 18.81 2.78
CA ALA A 301 12.92 18.76 4.24
C ALA A 301 11.67 19.52 4.76
N ASP A 302 11.26 20.57 4.05
CA ASP A 302 10.03 21.31 4.34
C ASP A 302 8.79 20.43 4.13
N ALA A 303 7.88 20.44 5.10
CA ALA A 303 6.73 19.55 5.12
C ALA A 303 5.74 19.83 3.98
N ALA A 304 5.47 21.10 3.65
CA ALA A 304 4.52 21.45 2.59
C ALA A 304 5.08 21.04 1.21
N LEU A 305 6.35 21.34 0.97
CA LEU A 305 7.05 20.88 -0.24
C LEU A 305 7.15 19.35 -0.31
N TRP A 306 7.35 18.67 0.82
CA TRP A 306 7.36 17.21 0.89
C TRP A 306 6.02 16.60 0.47
N TYR A 307 4.89 17.14 0.94
CA TYR A 307 3.56 16.68 0.53
C TYR A 307 3.29 16.97 -0.96
N GLY A 308 3.60 18.19 -1.43
CA GLY A 308 3.41 18.55 -2.84
C GLY A 308 4.22 17.68 -3.79
N THR A 309 5.51 17.48 -3.50
CA THR A 309 6.37 16.58 -4.30
C THR A 309 5.92 15.11 -4.22
N SER A 310 5.35 14.68 -3.09
CA SER A 310 4.75 13.34 -2.98
C SER A 310 3.57 13.18 -3.94
N VAL A 311 2.63 14.14 -3.98
CA VAL A 311 1.50 14.11 -4.93
C VAL A 311 2.01 14.00 -6.36
N LEU A 312 3.02 14.80 -6.74
CA LEU A 312 3.60 14.77 -8.09
C LEU A 312 4.25 13.43 -8.43
N LYS A 313 5.01 12.83 -7.51
CA LYS A 313 5.62 11.51 -7.70
C LYS A 313 4.58 10.42 -7.93
N TYR A 314 3.51 10.42 -7.12
CA TYR A 314 2.43 9.44 -7.26
C TYR A 314 1.49 9.72 -8.44
N ALA A 315 1.42 10.95 -8.95
CA ALA A 315 0.74 11.25 -10.21
C ALA A 315 1.53 10.81 -11.44
N ALA A 316 2.85 10.98 -11.42
CA ALA A 316 3.71 10.57 -12.53
C ALA A 316 3.73 9.04 -12.70
N GLY A 317 3.73 8.26 -11.61
CA GLY A 317 3.80 6.79 -11.67
C GLY A 317 2.77 6.13 -12.60
N PRO A 318 1.45 6.29 -12.36
CA PRO A 318 0.40 5.72 -13.19
C PRO A 318 0.44 6.20 -14.64
N TRP A 319 0.74 7.47 -14.88
CA TRP A 319 0.91 8.01 -16.24
C TRP A 319 2.09 7.37 -16.97
N LEU A 320 3.24 7.20 -16.30
CA LEU A 320 4.41 6.53 -16.86
C LEU A 320 4.08 5.08 -17.27
N VAL A 321 3.44 4.34 -16.36
CA VAL A 321 3.12 2.91 -16.54
C VAL A 321 2.04 2.68 -17.59
N ALA A 322 0.96 3.47 -17.57
CA ALA A 322 -0.23 3.20 -18.36
C ALA A 322 -0.28 3.93 -19.71
N SER A 323 0.57 4.96 -19.92
CA SER A 323 0.58 5.76 -21.14
C SER A 323 1.95 5.89 -21.78
N LEU A 324 2.96 6.40 -21.06
CA LEU A 324 4.25 6.73 -21.68
C LEU A 324 5.03 5.48 -22.10
N LEU A 325 5.31 4.58 -21.17
CA LEU A 325 6.18 3.42 -21.41
C LEU A 325 5.63 2.42 -22.43
N PRO A 326 4.32 2.06 -22.40
CA PRO A 326 3.77 1.20 -23.44
C PRO A 326 3.91 1.80 -24.85
N ARG A 327 3.77 3.13 -25.01
CA ARG A 327 3.98 3.79 -26.31
C ARG A 327 5.43 3.75 -26.75
N LEU A 328 6.38 3.95 -25.84
CA LEU A 328 7.81 3.85 -26.13
C LEU A 328 8.20 2.42 -26.56
N VAL A 329 7.68 1.40 -25.87
CA VAL A 329 7.93 0.00 -26.25
C VAL A 329 7.35 -0.31 -27.64
N LEU A 330 6.17 0.22 -27.97
CA LEU A 330 5.55 0.04 -29.27
C LEU A 330 6.28 0.80 -30.40
N SER A 331 6.80 1.99 -30.13
CA SER A 331 7.53 2.78 -31.14
C SER A 331 8.90 2.17 -31.47
N LEU A 332 9.58 1.60 -30.49
CA LEU A 332 10.86 0.90 -30.69
C LEU A 332 10.70 -0.44 -31.42
N ALA A 333 9.52 -1.06 -31.35
CA ALA A 333 9.24 -2.34 -31.99
C ALA A 333 8.73 -2.23 -33.43
N ARG A 334 8.27 -1.06 -33.88
CA ARG A 334 7.99 -0.84 -35.30
C ARG A 334 9.32 -0.74 -36.03
N PRO A 335 9.56 -1.51 -37.11
CA PRO A 335 10.68 -1.22 -38.00
C PRO A 335 10.52 0.24 -38.44
N ARG A 336 11.61 1.02 -38.42
CA ARG A 336 11.66 2.27 -39.18
C ARG A 336 11.41 1.87 -40.64
N VAL A 337 10.16 1.97 -41.10
CA VAL A 337 9.87 1.97 -42.52
C VAL A 337 10.61 3.19 -43.06
N SER A 338 11.63 2.92 -43.87
CA SER A 338 12.35 3.95 -44.61
C SER A 338 11.31 4.80 -45.35
N PRO A 339 11.34 6.14 -45.26
CA PRO A 339 10.73 6.93 -46.31
C PRO A 339 11.52 6.67 -47.60
N HIS A 340 10.80 6.52 -48.71
CA HIS A 340 11.27 6.29 -50.09
C HIS A 340 11.38 4.82 -50.55
N ALA A 341 10.44 4.42 -51.41
CA ALA A 341 10.75 4.25 -52.84
C ALA A 341 9.47 4.48 -53.66
N GLU A 342 9.56 5.51 -54.51
CA GLU A 342 8.74 5.91 -55.69
C GLU A 342 7.23 6.12 -55.58
#